data_AF-A0A957VT95-F1
#
_entry.id   AF-A0A957VT95-F1
#
_cell.length_a   1.000
_cell.length_b   1.000
_cell.length_c   1.000
_cell.angle_alpha   90.00
_cell.angle_beta   90.00
_cell.angle_gamma   90.00
#
_symmetry.space_group_name_H-M   'P 1'
#
loop_
_entity.id
_entity.type
_entity.pdbx_description
1 polymer ?
#
loop_
_entity_poly.entity_id
_entity_poly.type
_entity_poly.pdbx_seq_one_letter_code
_entity_poly.pdbx_strand_id
1 'polypeptide(L)'
;ERIHLPQFRSRTGLTGQGVIIGLIDSGIDTAHPAFAGRILRIWDQTLPRSRVAYGRELSPLSASKDDYGHGSHMAGIAAGSDPVYMGLAPEAEFVVVKSDFGGGHIGDAVRYIFDVADELKRPAVVNISLGGHDGPHDGTDDLCLLIDEVLNDNGRPRPGRIITCAAGNEGEQAIHARLTLRQNQDQAVRFEVPPPQPADDQPQAITVALLNGWYAGQDEIEISVESPSGSRTAYQPVIRAGSSMQRYDLPDGRIAVFTPGPDFVNRDHNFVVMLEPKTANRPLTPGIWRLLLRGRSIRQGLVDIWSVDNNRKLVVKFLDFVDHQVKIGAPGSAASAVTVAGAISKVQWANIDGQIEEYPGAIGDISPSSSAGPLRNGRVKPDVTAPGEWIISTMAAGSQHPRAYIIDDRHVAQYGTSMSAALMAGIAALLLERDPQLTYAQFKALLKAQSAIPNRPAGTFDPHWGYGLIDMLKL
;
A
#
# COMPACT_ATOMS: atom_id res chain seq x y z
N GLU A 1 -24.27 0.54 -3.25
CA GLU A 1 -25.34 0.36 -2.23
C GLU A 1 -24.84 0.36 -0.79
N ARG A 2 -23.82 -0.44 -0.42
CA ARG A 2 -23.35 -0.62 0.97
C ARG A 2 -22.96 0.66 1.71
N ILE A 3 -22.53 1.69 1.00
CA ILE A 3 -22.17 3.01 1.54
C ILE A 3 -23.24 4.08 1.26
N HIS A 4 -24.43 3.70 0.79
CA HIS A 4 -25.54 4.59 0.44
C HIS A 4 -25.26 5.65 -0.65
N LEU A 5 -24.33 5.35 -1.58
CA LEU A 5 -24.00 6.23 -2.71
C LEU A 5 -25.20 6.63 -3.60
N PRO A 6 -26.13 5.73 -4.00
CA PRO A 6 -27.26 6.13 -4.85
C PRO A 6 -28.15 7.19 -4.19
N GLN A 7 -28.41 7.03 -2.89
CA GLN A 7 -29.20 8.00 -2.12
C GLN A 7 -28.46 9.33 -1.96
N PHE A 8 -27.14 9.28 -1.72
CA PHE A 8 -26.31 10.49 -1.69
C PHE A 8 -26.41 11.26 -3.01
N ARG A 9 -26.18 10.60 -4.15
CA ARG A 9 -26.27 11.22 -5.49
C ARG A 9 -27.63 11.82 -5.76
N SER A 10 -28.71 11.09 -5.43
CA SER A 10 -30.07 11.60 -5.64
C SER A 10 -30.36 12.87 -4.82
N ARG A 11 -29.69 13.05 -3.67
CA ARG A 11 -29.87 14.23 -2.81
C ARG A 11 -28.97 15.39 -3.20
N THR A 12 -27.73 15.13 -3.60
CA THR A 12 -26.71 16.18 -3.78
C THR A 12 -26.51 16.57 -5.24
N GLY A 13 -26.78 15.66 -6.18
CA GLY A 13 -26.49 15.86 -7.60
C GLY A 13 -25.00 15.86 -7.96
N LEU A 14 -24.10 15.58 -7.01
CA LEU A 14 -22.65 15.61 -7.21
C LEU A 14 -22.19 14.44 -8.09
N THR A 15 -21.30 14.72 -9.03
CA THR A 15 -20.78 13.79 -10.05
C THR A 15 -19.25 13.77 -10.13
N GLY A 16 -18.57 14.66 -9.40
CA GLY A 16 -17.12 14.89 -9.46
C GLY A 16 -16.71 15.93 -10.51
N GLN A 17 -17.68 16.64 -11.10
CA GLN A 17 -17.41 17.59 -12.17
C GLN A 17 -16.39 18.65 -11.73
N GLY A 18 -15.42 18.96 -12.59
CA GLY A 18 -14.40 19.98 -12.31
C GLY A 18 -13.30 19.55 -11.34
N VAL A 19 -13.30 18.30 -10.86
CA VAL A 19 -12.25 17.75 -9.99
C VAL A 19 -11.31 16.84 -10.79
N ILE A 20 -10.02 16.86 -10.43
CA ILE A 20 -9.01 15.96 -10.99
C ILE A 20 -8.81 14.77 -10.05
N ILE A 21 -8.87 13.56 -10.60
CA ILE A 21 -8.40 12.35 -9.94
C ILE A 21 -7.03 11.98 -10.51
N GLY A 22 -6.02 12.14 -9.67
CA GLY A 22 -4.68 11.63 -9.89
C GLY A 22 -4.62 10.13 -9.66
N LEU A 23 -4.13 9.37 -10.63
CA LEU A 23 -3.91 7.93 -10.45
C LEU A 23 -2.41 7.62 -10.56
N ILE A 24 -1.82 7.07 -9.50
CA ILE A 24 -0.45 6.54 -9.53
C ILE A 24 -0.55 5.01 -9.44
N ASP A 25 -0.42 4.33 -10.57
CA ASP A 25 -0.65 2.89 -10.68
C ASP A 25 0.07 2.29 -11.90
N SER A 26 -0.35 1.11 -12.35
CA SER A 26 0.10 0.37 -13.53
C SER A 26 -0.26 1.02 -14.88
N GLY A 27 -1.06 2.09 -14.87
CA GLY A 27 -1.50 2.83 -16.05
C GLY A 27 -3.03 2.94 -16.12
N ILE A 28 -3.54 3.21 -17.33
CA ILE A 28 -4.97 3.19 -17.63
C ILE A 28 -5.19 2.68 -19.06
N ASP A 29 -6.24 1.91 -19.29
CA ASP A 29 -6.71 1.56 -20.63
C ASP A 29 -7.46 2.74 -21.25
N THR A 30 -6.74 3.55 -22.03
CA THR A 30 -7.29 4.75 -22.67
C THR A 30 -8.40 4.47 -23.68
N ALA A 31 -8.52 3.22 -24.15
CA ALA A 31 -9.55 2.81 -25.11
C ALA A 31 -10.85 2.36 -24.42
N HIS A 32 -10.84 2.15 -23.11
CA HIS A 32 -12.02 1.71 -22.38
C HIS A 32 -13.11 2.80 -22.42
N PRO A 33 -14.35 2.50 -22.88
CA PRO A 33 -15.40 3.50 -23.07
C PRO A 33 -15.74 4.29 -21.80
N ALA A 34 -15.60 3.66 -20.64
CA ALA A 34 -15.82 4.29 -19.35
C ALA A 34 -14.94 5.53 -19.12
N PHE A 35 -13.80 5.71 -19.81
CA PHE A 35 -12.88 6.84 -19.61
C PHE A 35 -12.85 7.84 -20.78
N ALA A 36 -13.68 7.61 -21.81
CA ALA A 36 -13.64 8.36 -23.05
C ALA A 36 -13.75 9.88 -22.81
N GLY A 37 -12.80 10.64 -23.35
CA GLY A 37 -12.77 12.11 -23.30
C GLY A 37 -12.39 12.73 -21.95
N ARG A 38 -12.03 11.94 -20.93
CA ARG A 38 -11.78 12.44 -19.56
C ARG A 38 -10.35 12.25 -19.05
N ILE A 39 -9.43 11.78 -19.89
CA ILE A 39 -8.02 11.67 -19.53
C ILE A 39 -7.30 12.94 -19.99
N LEU A 40 -6.84 13.75 -19.03
CA LEU A 40 -6.17 15.02 -19.30
C LEU A 40 -4.72 14.82 -19.73
N ARG A 41 -3.99 13.99 -18.98
CA ARG A 41 -2.56 13.71 -19.20
C ARG A 41 -2.20 12.32 -18.74
N ILE A 42 -1.16 11.77 -19.37
CA ILE A 42 -0.53 10.51 -18.96
C ILE A 42 0.98 10.75 -18.84
N TRP A 43 1.56 10.43 -17.68
CA TRP A 43 3.00 10.33 -17.50
C TRP A 43 3.39 8.86 -17.33
N ASP A 44 4.13 8.30 -18.28
CA ASP A 44 4.59 6.92 -18.19
C ASP A 44 6.05 6.90 -17.72
N GLN A 45 6.25 6.58 -16.44
CA GLN A 45 7.56 6.51 -15.77
C GLN A 45 8.42 5.33 -16.26
N THR A 46 7.80 4.31 -16.85
CA THR A 46 8.49 3.10 -17.34
C THR A 46 9.25 3.36 -18.64
N LEU A 47 8.99 4.48 -19.30
CA LEU A 47 9.63 4.87 -20.55
C LEU A 47 10.84 5.78 -20.28
N PRO A 48 11.96 5.62 -21.00
CA PRO A 48 13.08 6.53 -20.89
C PRO A 48 12.75 7.92 -21.48
N ARG A 49 13.03 8.99 -20.73
CA ARG A 49 12.94 10.38 -21.22
C ARG A 49 14.20 10.79 -21.98
N SER A 50 15.35 10.36 -21.46
CA SER A 50 16.67 10.55 -22.03
C SER A 50 17.58 9.41 -21.56
N ARG A 51 18.90 9.52 -21.78
CA ARG A 51 19.87 8.55 -21.23
C ARG A 51 19.97 8.56 -19.71
N VAL A 52 19.60 9.67 -19.05
CA VAL A 52 19.78 9.89 -17.60
C VAL A 52 18.50 10.29 -16.87
N ALA A 53 17.41 10.52 -17.60
CA ALA A 53 16.11 10.88 -17.03
C ALA A 53 15.06 9.85 -17.47
N TYR A 54 14.18 9.49 -16.54
CA TYR A 54 13.08 8.56 -16.76
C TYR A 54 11.77 9.31 -16.97
N GLY A 55 10.79 8.57 -17.45
CA GLY A 55 9.42 9.00 -17.61
C GLY A 55 9.15 9.92 -18.80
N ARG A 56 8.12 9.61 -19.58
CA ARG A 56 7.70 10.44 -20.71
C ARG A 56 6.24 10.85 -20.57
N GLU A 57 5.96 12.15 -20.67
CA GLU A 57 4.60 12.65 -20.78
C GLU A 57 4.07 12.35 -22.19
N LEU A 58 2.85 11.83 -22.24
CA LEU A 58 2.23 11.32 -23.46
C LEU A 58 0.87 12.00 -23.67
N SER A 59 0.46 12.08 -24.94
CA SER A 59 -0.91 12.51 -25.23
C SER A 59 -1.93 11.49 -24.71
N PRO A 60 -3.16 11.91 -24.35
CA PRO A 60 -4.22 10.99 -23.91
C PRO A 60 -4.64 9.95 -24.97
N LEU A 61 -4.34 10.20 -26.24
CA LEU A 61 -4.56 9.27 -27.37
C LEU A 61 -3.34 8.39 -27.68
N SER A 62 -2.30 8.45 -26.82
CA SER A 62 -1.05 7.72 -27.03
C SER A 62 -1.16 6.24 -26.70
N ALA A 63 -0.15 5.47 -27.13
CA ALA A 63 -0.04 4.03 -26.95
C ALA A 63 0.30 3.57 -25.51
N SER A 64 0.16 4.40 -24.48
CA SER A 64 0.36 3.95 -23.10
C SER A 64 -0.71 2.91 -22.76
N LYS A 65 -0.28 1.69 -22.42
CA LYS A 65 -1.17 0.58 -22.08
C LYS A 65 -1.08 0.24 -20.61
N ASP A 66 -2.22 -0.15 -20.06
CA ASP A 66 -2.30 -0.86 -18.80
C ASP A 66 -2.32 -2.37 -19.07
N ASP A 67 -1.13 -2.97 -19.12
CA ASP A 67 -0.98 -4.41 -19.38
C ASP A 67 -1.23 -5.25 -18.12
N TYR A 68 -1.28 -4.62 -16.93
CA TYR A 68 -1.55 -5.31 -15.67
C TYR A 68 -3.03 -5.24 -15.28
N GLY A 69 -3.71 -4.13 -15.59
CA GLY A 69 -5.14 -3.92 -15.41
C GLY A 69 -5.56 -3.28 -14.09
N HIS A 70 -4.66 -3.24 -13.09
CA HIS A 70 -4.99 -2.73 -11.75
C HIS A 70 -5.32 -1.24 -11.78
N GLY A 71 -4.58 -0.43 -12.55
CA GLY A 71 -4.81 1.02 -12.62
C GLY A 71 -6.12 1.36 -13.31
N SER A 72 -6.45 0.65 -14.39
CA SER A 72 -7.75 0.76 -15.04
C SER A 72 -8.87 0.42 -14.07
N HIS A 73 -8.74 -0.66 -13.30
CA HIS A 73 -9.72 -1.03 -12.26
C HIS A 73 -9.89 0.08 -11.22
N MET A 74 -8.80 0.69 -10.74
CA MET A 74 -8.85 1.81 -9.79
C MET A 74 -9.55 3.03 -10.39
N ALA A 75 -9.23 3.40 -11.62
CA ALA A 75 -9.88 4.50 -12.32
C ALA A 75 -11.39 4.24 -12.50
N GLY A 76 -11.77 3.00 -12.82
CA GLY A 76 -13.15 2.57 -12.94
C GLY A 76 -13.92 2.76 -11.62
N ILE A 77 -13.36 2.32 -10.50
CA ILE A 77 -13.98 2.48 -9.17
C ILE A 77 -14.14 3.96 -8.83
N ALA A 78 -13.07 4.73 -8.97
CA ALA A 78 -13.06 6.12 -8.57
C ALA A 78 -14.01 6.97 -9.42
N ALA A 79 -14.02 6.78 -10.75
CA ALA A 79 -14.68 7.70 -11.68
C ALA A 79 -15.03 7.09 -13.05
N GLY A 80 -15.18 5.77 -13.20
CA GLY A 80 -15.64 5.15 -14.45
C GLY A 80 -17.06 5.58 -14.83
N SER A 81 -17.26 6.10 -16.04
CA SER A 81 -18.59 6.46 -16.57
C SER A 81 -19.20 5.28 -17.32
N ASP A 82 -19.50 4.22 -16.58
CA ASP A 82 -20.15 3.02 -17.11
C ASP A 82 -21.64 2.99 -16.73
N PRO A 83 -22.56 2.58 -17.63
CA PRO A 83 -23.99 2.55 -17.33
C PRO A 83 -24.41 1.50 -16.28
N VAL A 84 -23.60 0.45 -16.07
CA VAL A 84 -23.91 -0.65 -15.14
C VAL A 84 -23.02 -0.55 -13.90
N TYR A 85 -21.70 -0.44 -14.10
CA TYR A 85 -20.70 -0.41 -13.03
C TYR A 85 -20.09 0.99 -12.87
N MET A 86 -20.98 1.98 -12.74
CA MET A 86 -20.59 3.38 -12.60
C MET A 86 -19.69 3.60 -11.37
N GLY A 87 -18.51 4.18 -11.59
CA GLY A 87 -17.60 4.65 -10.56
C GLY A 87 -18.19 5.82 -9.76
N LEU A 88 -17.55 6.22 -8.66
CA LEU A 88 -18.12 7.16 -7.69
C LEU A 88 -18.26 8.60 -8.20
N ALA A 89 -17.30 9.08 -8.97
CA ALA A 89 -17.25 10.45 -9.50
C ALA A 89 -17.21 10.42 -11.04
N PRO A 90 -18.30 10.01 -11.72
CA PRO A 90 -18.30 9.70 -13.16
C PRO A 90 -17.98 10.88 -14.09
N GLU A 91 -18.03 12.13 -13.59
CA GLU A 91 -17.66 13.33 -14.37
C GLU A 91 -16.32 13.95 -13.94
N ALA A 92 -15.61 13.33 -13.00
CA ALA A 92 -14.23 13.72 -12.71
C ALA A 92 -13.31 13.36 -13.90
N GLU A 93 -12.20 14.08 -14.00
CA GLU A 93 -11.20 13.88 -15.06
C GLU A 93 -9.89 13.34 -14.47
N PHE A 94 -9.10 12.65 -15.28
CA PHE A 94 -7.93 11.91 -14.82
C PHE A 94 -6.62 12.59 -15.22
N VAL A 95 -5.67 12.60 -14.28
CA VAL A 95 -4.24 12.69 -14.57
C VAL A 95 -3.63 11.37 -14.16
N VAL A 96 -3.07 10.63 -15.10
CA VAL A 96 -2.58 9.27 -14.86
C VAL A 96 -1.07 9.23 -14.88
N VAL A 97 -0.48 8.56 -13.90
CA VAL A 97 0.93 8.22 -13.88
C VAL A 97 1.05 6.69 -13.89
N LYS A 98 1.56 6.14 -15.00
CA LYS A 98 2.01 4.75 -15.04
C LYS A 98 3.37 4.69 -14.35
N SER A 99 3.37 4.21 -13.12
CA SER A 99 4.55 4.18 -12.27
C SER A 99 5.41 2.96 -12.55
N ASP A 100 6.73 3.13 -12.41
CA ASP A 100 7.68 2.02 -12.29
C ASP A 100 7.80 1.51 -10.84
N PHE A 101 7.03 2.11 -9.91
CA PHE A 101 7.01 1.83 -8.49
C PHE A 101 8.33 2.10 -7.76
N GLY A 102 9.24 2.88 -8.36
CA GLY A 102 10.42 3.38 -7.66
C GLY A 102 10.02 4.36 -6.55
N GLY A 103 10.51 4.17 -5.32
CA GLY A 103 10.09 4.96 -4.16
C GLY A 103 10.16 6.48 -4.36
N GLY A 104 11.30 6.99 -4.84
CA GLY A 104 11.45 8.41 -5.18
C GLY A 104 10.56 8.87 -6.34
N HIS A 105 10.30 7.98 -7.30
CA HIS A 105 9.49 8.29 -8.49
C HIS A 105 8.00 8.43 -8.16
N ILE A 106 7.50 7.71 -7.14
CA ILE A 106 6.13 7.90 -6.63
C ILE A 106 5.97 9.32 -6.07
N GLY A 107 6.97 9.82 -5.35
CA GLY A 107 6.97 11.21 -4.86
C GLY A 107 6.89 12.24 -5.98
N ASP A 108 7.65 12.03 -7.06
CA ASP A 108 7.59 12.89 -8.24
C ASP A 108 6.25 12.78 -8.98
N ALA A 109 5.61 11.61 -8.98
CA ALA A 109 4.27 11.41 -9.53
C ALA A 109 3.21 12.22 -8.78
N VAL A 110 3.29 12.26 -7.44
CA VAL A 110 2.41 13.09 -6.61
C VAL A 110 2.57 14.57 -6.95
N ARG A 111 3.82 15.06 -7.01
CA ARG A 111 4.10 16.46 -7.38
C ARG A 111 3.57 16.79 -8.77
N TYR A 112 3.87 15.95 -9.76
CA TYR A 112 3.41 16.12 -11.14
C TYR A 112 1.88 16.28 -11.21
N ILE A 113 1.11 15.43 -10.52
CA ILE A 113 -0.36 15.52 -10.56
C ILE A 113 -0.84 16.85 -9.96
N PHE A 114 -0.29 17.27 -8.83
CA PHE A 114 -0.70 18.53 -8.20
C PHE A 114 -0.23 19.75 -8.98
N ASP A 115 0.92 19.71 -9.65
CA ASP A 115 1.37 20.75 -10.58
C ASP A 115 0.40 20.91 -11.75
N VAL A 116 -0.07 19.79 -12.34
CA VAL A 116 -1.10 19.82 -13.39
C VAL A 116 -2.41 20.39 -12.84
N ALA A 117 -2.79 20.05 -11.60
CA ALA A 117 -3.99 20.60 -10.98
C ALA A 117 -3.88 22.09 -10.68
N ASP A 118 -2.69 22.58 -10.29
CA ASP A 118 -2.40 24.00 -10.10
C ASP A 118 -2.44 24.75 -11.44
N GLU A 119 -1.85 24.18 -12.50
CA GLU A 119 -1.89 24.73 -13.86
C GLU A 119 -3.34 24.92 -14.34
N LEU A 120 -4.16 23.90 -14.12
CA LEU A 120 -5.58 23.92 -14.50
C LEU A 120 -6.49 24.62 -13.50
N LYS A 121 -5.95 25.08 -12.36
CA LYS A 121 -6.67 25.74 -11.26
C LYS A 121 -7.84 24.93 -10.71
N ARG A 122 -7.62 23.64 -10.47
CA ARG A 122 -8.65 22.69 -10.05
C ARG A 122 -8.30 22.01 -8.73
N PRO A 123 -9.30 21.63 -7.92
CA PRO A 123 -9.08 20.71 -6.81
C PRO A 123 -8.67 19.34 -7.34
N ALA A 124 -7.88 18.61 -6.56
CA ALA A 124 -7.39 17.30 -6.95
C ALA A 124 -7.32 16.34 -5.76
N VAL A 125 -7.65 15.09 -6.04
CA VAL A 125 -7.36 13.95 -5.16
C VAL A 125 -6.42 12.99 -5.87
N VAL A 126 -5.35 12.56 -5.20
CA VAL A 126 -4.44 11.54 -5.71
C VAL A 126 -4.74 10.21 -5.03
N ASN A 127 -4.98 9.17 -5.83
CA ASN A 127 -5.09 7.81 -5.36
C ASN A 127 -3.75 7.07 -5.51
N ILE A 128 -3.28 6.50 -4.39
CA ILE A 128 -2.06 5.69 -4.32
C ILE A 128 -2.42 4.32 -3.77
N SER A 129 -2.77 3.39 -4.66
CA SER A 129 -3.14 2.01 -4.32
C SER A 129 -1.90 1.12 -4.20
N LEU A 130 -0.92 1.56 -3.40
CA LEU A 130 0.39 0.96 -3.23
C LEU A 130 0.73 0.90 -1.73
N GLY A 131 1.65 0.00 -1.34
CA GLY A 131 2.19 -0.07 0.00
C GLY A 131 3.46 -0.93 0.04
N GLY A 132 4.30 -0.72 1.04
CA GLY A 132 5.51 -1.53 1.24
C GLY A 132 5.94 -1.59 2.70
N HIS A 133 6.78 -2.57 3.00
CA HIS A 133 7.31 -2.81 4.35
C HIS A 133 8.81 -2.50 4.49
N ASP A 134 9.42 -1.90 3.47
CA ASP A 134 10.78 -1.37 3.53
C ASP A 134 10.74 0.04 4.15
N GLY A 135 10.78 0.11 5.48
CA GLY A 135 10.70 1.38 6.19
C GLY A 135 10.24 1.28 7.65
N PRO A 136 10.21 2.42 8.36
CA PRO A 136 10.02 2.49 9.80
C PRO A 136 8.57 2.30 10.29
N HIS A 137 7.59 2.30 9.38
CA HIS A 137 6.15 2.18 9.70
C HIS A 137 5.64 3.22 10.72
N ASP A 138 6.26 4.40 10.77
CA ASP A 138 5.92 5.48 11.70
C ASP A 138 5.63 6.83 11.00
N GLY A 139 5.71 6.83 9.67
CA GLY A 139 5.47 7.97 8.79
C GLY A 139 6.70 8.89 8.62
N THR A 140 7.89 8.43 8.99
CA THR A 140 9.14 9.21 8.87
C THR A 140 10.01 8.81 7.69
N ASP A 141 9.57 7.87 6.85
CA ASP A 141 10.21 7.60 5.56
C ASP A 141 10.03 8.74 4.55
N ASP A 142 10.95 8.81 3.59
CA ASP A 142 11.05 9.90 2.61
C ASP A 142 9.76 10.13 1.83
N LEU A 143 9.05 9.06 1.44
CA LEU A 143 7.79 9.17 0.69
C LEU A 143 6.68 9.76 1.56
N CYS A 144 6.57 9.34 2.82
CA CYS A 144 5.60 9.91 3.76
C CYS A 144 5.88 11.38 4.07
N LEU A 145 7.15 11.73 4.28
CA LEU A 145 7.54 13.13 4.51
C LEU A 145 7.25 14.01 3.28
N LEU A 146 7.50 13.49 2.07
CA LEU A 146 7.14 14.18 0.84
C LEU A 146 5.63 14.39 0.73
N ILE A 147 4.83 13.36 1.01
CA ILE A 147 3.37 13.46 1.03
C ILE A 147 2.89 14.52 2.03
N ASP A 148 3.47 14.52 3.23
CA ASP A 148 3.16 15.51 4.26
C ASP A 148 3.59 16.92 3.83
N GLU A 149 4.73 17.06 3.15
CA GLU A 149 5.20 18.33 2.59
C GLU A 149 4.24 18.86 1.51
N VAL A 150 3.87 18.05 0.51
CA VAL A 150 3.03 18.53 -0.62
C VAL A 150 1.59 18.85 -0.20
N LEU A 151 1.09 18.20 0.85
CA LEU A 151 -0.25 18.46 1.38
C LEU A 151 -0.29 19.64 2.35
N ASN A 152 0.86 20.22 2.70
CA ASN A 152 0.96 21.36 3.60
C ASN A 152 1.65 22.55 2.93
N ASP A 153 1.31 23.76 3.38
CA ASP A 153 2.01 24.99 3.06
C ASP A 153 2.29 25.73 4.36
N ASN A 154 3.57 25.89 4.70
CA ASN A 154 4.02 26.50 5.96
C ASN A 154 3.32 25.91 7.20
N GLY A 155 3.17 24.57 7.23
CA GLY A 155 2.55 23.82 8.33
C GLY A 155 1.01 23.90 8.38
N ARG A 156 0.35 24.41 7.34
CA ARG A 156 -1.11 24.42 7.22
C ARG A 156 -1.56 23.52 6.08
N PRO A 157 -2.66 22.75 6.24
CA PRO A 157 -3.21 21.94 5.16
C PRO A 157 -3.54 22.77 3.92
N ARG A 158 -3.06 22.35 2.75
CA ARG A 158 -3.35 23.01 1.47
C ARG A 158 -4.83 22.78 1.09
N PRO A 159 -5.57 23.85 0.72
CA PRO A 159 -6.94 23.71 0.20
C PRO A 159 -6.99 22.88 -1.08
N GLY A 160 -8.01 22.04 -1.23
CA GLY A 160 -8.31 21.33 -2.48
C GLY A 160 -7.31 20.23 -2.86
N ARG A 161 -6.50 19.75 -1.91
CA ARG A 161 -5.47 18.72 -2.12
C ARG A 161 -5.71 17.59 -1.13
N ILE A 162 -5.98 16.39 -1.65
CA ILE A 162 -6.23 15.18 -0.86
C ILE A 162 -5.40 14.03 -1.45
N ILE A 163 -4.86 13.15 -0.62
CA ILE A 163 -4.27 11.88 -1.05
C ILE A 163 -4.94 10.74 -0.31
N THR A 164 -5.33 9.70 -1.05
CA THR A 164 -5.87 8.44 -0.51
C THR A 164 -4.87 7.31 -0.72
N CYS A 165 -4.61 6.54 0.32
CA CYS A 165 -3.67 5.42 0.32
C CYS A 165 -4.38 4.14 0.74
N ALA A 166 -4.02 3.02 0.11
CA ALA A 166 -4.41 1.69 0.59
C ALA A 166 -3.73 1.38 1.94
N ALA A 167 -4.41 0.64 2.82
CA ALA A 167 -3.80 0.23 4.09
C ALA A 167 -2.75 -0.90 3.93
N GLY A 168 -2.85 -1.70 2.88
CA GLY A 168 -2.04 -2.91 2.66
C GLY A 168 -2.89 -4.19 2.74
N ASN A 169 -2.40 -5.28 2.14
CA ASN A 169 -3.12 -6.55 1.99
C ASN A 169 -2.46 -7.70 2.78
N GLU A 170 -1.75 -7.38 3.86
CA GLU A 170 -0.91 -8.28 4.62
C GLU A 170 -1.50 -8.62 6.02
N GLY A 171 -2.77 -8.28 6.27
CA GLY A 171 -3.46 -8.41 7.57
C GLY A 171 -3.31 -9.78 8.25
N GLU A 172 -3.54 -10.88 7.52
CA GLU A 172 -3.34 -12.25 8.02
C GLU A 172 -1.93 -12.80 7.82
N GLN A 173 -1.09 -12.12 7.04
CA GLN A 173 0.25 -12.60 6.77
C GLN A 173 1.16 -12.45 8.01
N ALA A 174 1.91 -13.51 8.31
CA ALA A 174 2.87 -13.55 9.41
C ALA A 174 4.22 -12.89 9.01
N ILE A 175 4.16 -11.73 8.37
CA ILE A 175 5.33 -11.01 7.85
C ILE A 175 5.90 -9.98 8.84
N HIS A 176 5.31 -9.86 10.04
CA HIS A 176 5.75 -8.95 11.08
C HIS A 176 5.99 -9.71 12.38
N ALA A 177 7.18 -9.52 12.97
CA ALA A 177 7.52 -10.00 14.29
C ALA A 177 7.83 -8.82 15.23
N ARG A 178 7.22 -8.84 16.42
CA ARG A 178 7.43 -7.85 17.47
C ARG A 178 7.85 -8.53 18.77
N LEU A 179 8.95 -8.07 19.34
CA LEU A 179 9.49 -8.63 20.58
C LEU A 179 10.09 -7.56 21.50
N THR A 180 10.25 -7.93 22.77
CA THR A 180 10.98 -7.12 23.75
C THR A 180 12.27 -7.82 24.14
N LEU A 181 13.39 -7.24 23.76
CA LEU A 181 14.74 -7.70 24.10
C LEU A 181 15.15 -7.17 25.48
N ARG A 182 15.94 -7.93 26.24
CA ARG A 182 16.54 -7.48 27.50
C ARG A 182 18.04 -7.31 27.37
N GLN A 183 18.62 -6.51 28.27
CA GLN A 183 20.06 -6.34 28.34
C GLN A 183 20.76 -7.68 28.59
N ASN A 184 21.82 -7.95 27.82
CA ASN A 184 22.60 -9.19 27.79
C ASN A 184 21.79 -10.45 27.43
N GLN A 185 20.63 -10.30 26.80
CA GLN A 185 19.84 -11.43 26.30
C GLN A 185 20.15 -11.69 24.82
N ASP A 186 20.39 -12.96 24.50
CA ASP A 186 20.35 -13.47 23.13
C ASP A 186 18.93 -14.01 22.87
N GLN A 187 18.28 -13.52 21.82
CA GLN A 187 16.95 -13.95 21.39
C GLN A 187 17.01 -14.42 19.94
N ALA A 188 16.47 -15.60 19.68
CA ALA A 188 16.27 -16.11 18.33
C ALA A 188 14.83 -15.84 17.89
N VAL A 189 14.67 -15.34 16.67
CA VAL A 189 13.39 -15.22 15.97
C VAL A 189 13.44 -16.19 14.79
N ARG A 190 12.63 -17.26 14.83
CA ARG A 190 12.54 -18.20 13.71
C ARG A 190 11.67 -17.60 12.60
N PHE A 191 12.11 -17.79 11.37
CA PHE A 191 11.33 -17.51 10.17
C PHE A 191 11.52 -18.61 9.14
N GLU A 192 10.50 -18.82 8.33
CA GLU A 192 10.48 -19.84 7.28
C GLU A 192 10.62 -19.19 5.91
N VAL A 193 11.58 -19.70 5.14
CA VAL A 193 11.63 -19.52 3.69
C VAL A 193 10.86 -20.70 3.08
N PRO A 194 9.69 -20.47 2.44
CA PRO A 194 8.88 -21.57 1.91
C PRO A 194 9.60 -22.26 0.74
N PRO A 195 9.33 -23.56 0.51
CA PRO A 195 9.81 -24.24 -0.69
C PRO A 195 9.17 -23.64 -1.94
N PRO A 196 9.85 -23.69 -3.11
CA PRO A 196 9.26 -23.27 -4.37
C PRO A 196 7.93 -23.96 -4.64
N GLN A 197 6.94 -23.20 -5.12
CA GLN A 197 5.63 -23.73 -5.47
C GLN A 197 5.45 -23.83 -6.99
N PRO A 198 4.73 -24.85 -7.48
CA PRO A 198 4.31 -24.89 -8.88
C PRO A 198 3.45 -23.67 -9.21
N ALA A 199 3.59 -23.14 -10.41
CA ALA A 199 2.67 -22.16 -10.97
C ALA A 199 2.66 -22.27 -12.50
N ASP A 200 1.57 -21.80 -13.11
CA ASP A 200 1.26 -22.04 -14.52
C ASP A 200 2.31 -21.47 -15.50
N ASP A 201 3.02 -20.39 -15.12
CA ASP A 201 3.99 -19.71 -15.98
C ASP A 201 5.46 -19.91 -15.58
N GLN A 202 5.78 -19.75 -14.28
CA GLN A 202 7.12 -19.93 -13.70
C GLN A 202 6.99 -20.41 -12.24
N PRO A 203 7.87 -21.31 -11.76
CA PRO A 203 7.89 -21.70 -10.36
C PRO A 203 7.97 -20.47 -9.47
N GLN A 204 7.02 -20.33 -8.55
CA GLN A 204 7.09 -19.28 -7.55
C GLN A 204 8.19 -19.68 -6.58
N ALA A 205 9.24 -18.87 -6.51
CA ALA A 205 10.33 -19.06 -5.57
C ALA A 205 10.74 -17.69 -5.05
N ILE A 206 11.19 -17.67 -3.79
CA ILE A 206 11.89 -16.53 -3.24
C ILE A 206 13.36 -16.67 -3.64
N THR A 207 13.90 -15.67 -4.31
CA THR A 207 15.34 -15.63 -4.66
C THR A 207 16.08 -14.55 -3.91
N VAL A 208 15.38 -13.58 -3.32
CA VAL A 208 15.93 -12.64 -2.35
C VAL A 208 14.89 -12.43 -1.26
N ALA A 209 15.30 -12.55 -0.01
CA ALA A 209 14.50 -12.15 1.14
C ALA A 209 15.23 -11.06 1.92
N LEU A 210 14.52 -10.03 2.32
CA LEU A 210 14.99 -8.98 3.21
C LEU A 210 14.21 -9.07 4.52
N LEU A 211 14.89 -8.87 5.63
CA LEU A 211 14.27 -8.55 6.91
C LEU A 211 14.67 -7.14 7.28
N ASN A 212 13.71 -6.25 7.48
CA ASN A 212 13.97 -4.89 7.95
C ASN A 212 13.48 -4.75 9.39
N GLY A 213 14.42 -4.51 10.31
CA GLY A 213 14.12 -4.33 11.72
C GLY A 213 14.36 -2.91 12.20
N TRP A 214 13.53 -2.45 13.14
CA TRP A 214 13.57 -1.11 13.73
C TRP A 214 13.50 -1.21 15.25
N TYR A 215 14.27 -0.37 15.94
CA TYR A 215 14.34 -0.33 17.40
C TYR A 215 14.81 1.02 17.89
N ALA A 216 14.52 1.33 19.16
CA ALA A 216 14.79 2.65 19.72
C ALA A 216 16.28 3.04 19.60
N GLY A 217 16.57 4.29 19.19
CA GLY A 217 17.95 4.75 18.96
C GLY A 217 18.86 4.78 20.20
N GLN A 218 18.25 4.68 21.38
CA GLN A 218 18.92 4.57 22.69
C GLN A 218 19.30 3.14 23.07
N ASP A 219 18.86 2.15 22.29
CA ASP A 219 19.19 0.75 22.45
C ASP A 219 20.34 0.38 21.49
N GLU A 220 21.17 -0.58 21.91
CA GLU A 220 22.23 -1.17 21.11
C GLU A 220 22.00 -2.68 21.02
N ILE A 221 21.80 -3.16 19.78
CA ILE A 221 21.53 -4.56 19.46
C ILE A 221 22.57 -5.04 18.45
N GLU A 222 23.03 -6.28 18.62
CA GLU A 222 23.85 -6.97 17.62
C GLU A 222 23.02 -8.00 16.86
N ILE A 223 23.27 -8.11 15.55
CA ILE A 223 22.50 -8.94 14.62
C ILE A 223 23.35 -10.10 14.11
N SER A 224 22.78 -11.29 14.05
CA SER A 224 23.41 -12.48 13.46
C SER A 224 22.33 -13.35 12.80
N VAL A 225 22.72 -14.13 11.80
CA VAL A 225 21.81 -15.03 11.09
C VAL A 225 22.33 -16.45 11.18
N GLU A 226 21.43 -17.39 11.46
CA GLU A 226 21.68 -18.82 11.39
C GLU A 226 20.84 -19.42 10.26
N SER A 227 21.52 -20.20 9.40
CA SER A 227 20.91 -20.87 8.26
C SER A 227 20.34 -22.24 8.63
N PRO A 228 19.53 -22.88 7.76
CA PRO A 228 18.89 -24.16 8.06
C PRO A 228 19.86 -25.29 8.41
N SER A 229 21.10 -25.28 7.88
CA SER A 229 22.15 -26.25 8.25
C SER A 229 22.78 -25.99 9.62
N GLY A 230 22.40 -24.93 10.32
CA GLY A 230 23.00 -24.50 11.59
C GLY A 230 24.27 -23.65 11.43
N SER A 231 24.65 -23.28 10.21
CA SER A 231 25.76 -22.36 9.96
C SER A 231 25.37 -20.93 10.31
N ARG A 232 26.29 -20.17 10.92
CA ARG A 232 25.94 -18.89 11.55
C ARG A 232 26.93 -17.78 11.19
N THR A 233 26.43 -16.57 10.94
CA THR A 233 27.26 -15.36 10.82
C THR A 233 27.79 -14.90 12.19
N ALA A 234 28.86 -14.11 12.20
CA ALA A 234 29.23 -13.36 13.40
C ALA A 234 28.11 -12.39 13.83
N TYR A 235 28.09 -12.02 15.11
CA TYR A 235 27.26 -10.90 15.58
C TYR A 235 27.83 -9.58 15.07
N GLN A 236 26.97 -8.77 14.45
CA GLN A 236 27.30 -7.46 13.91
C GLN A 236 26.64 -6.36 14.75
N PRO A 237 27.42 -5.47 15.39
CA PRO A 237 26.88 -4.29 16.07
C PRO A 237 26.47 -3.19 15.08
N VAL A 238 25.96 -2.08 15.58
CA VAL A 238 25.81 -0.83 14.80
C VAL A 238 27.19 -0.36 14.30
N ILE A 239 27.31 -0.10 13.00
CA ILE A 239 28.53 0.38 12.35
C ILE A 239 28.30 1.82 11.89
N ARG A 240 29.00 2.77 12.52
CA ARG A 240 28.85 4.22 12.25
C ARG A 240 29.89 4.80 11.29
N ALA A 241 30.97 4.07 11.02
CA ALA A 241 32.07 4.52 10.18
C ALA A 241 32.42 3.44 9.15
N GLY A 242 32.66 3.87 7.90
CA GLY A 242 32.85 2.95 6.77
C GLY A 242 31.54 2.30 6.32
N SER A 243 31.64 1.17 5.63
CA SER A 243 30.46 0.40 5.19
C SER A 243 29.80 -0.28 6.38
N SER A 244 28.55 0.07 6.65
CA SER A 244 27.71 -0.62 7.62
C SER A 244 27.11 -1.94 7.11
N MET A 245 27.35 -2.28 5.84
CA MET A 245 27.04 -3.60 5.27
C MET A 245 28.24 -4.53 5.38
N GLN A 246 28.02 -5.71 5.96
CA GLN A 246 28.95 -6.85 5.90
C GLN A 246 28.31 -8.00 5.13
N ARG A 247 29.14 -8.79 4.44
CA ARG A 247 28.71 -9.96 3.67
C ARG A 247 29.33 -11.22 4.24
N TYR A 248 28.53 -12.28 4.30
CA TYR A 248 28.89 -13.58 4.80
C TYR A 248 28.52 -14.63 3.75
N ASP A 249 29.37 -15.63 3.60
CA ASP A 249 29.14 -16.73 2.69
C ASP A 249 28.95 -18.02 3.49
N LEU A 250 27.70 -18.49 3.58
CA LEU A 250 27.33 -19.71 4.31
C LEU A 250 27.09 -20.86 3.29
N PRO A 251 27.01 -22.13 3.75
CA PRO A 251 26.65 -23.24 2.86
C PRO A 251 25.28 -23.07 2.21
N ASP A 252 24.29 -22.57 2.96
CA ASP A 252 22.89 -22.45 2.51
C ASP A 252 22.61 -21.15 1.73
N GLY A 253 23.52 -20.19 1.71
CA GLY A 253 23.26 -18.90 1.07
C GLY A 253 24.29 -17.83 1.36
N ARG A 254 24.16 -16.71 0.67
CA ARG A 254 24.93 -15.49 0.92
C ARG A 254 24.06 -14.55 1.76
N ILE A 255 24.65 -13.98 2.80
CA ILE A 255 23.97 -13.12 3.76
C ILE A 255 24.63 -11.75 3.73
N ALA A 256 23.86 -10.69 3.59
CA ALA A 256 24.33 -9.33 3.87
C ALA A 256 23.59 -8.79 5.10
N VAL A 257 24.34 -8.23 6.05
CA VAL A 257 23.78 -7.59 7.23
C VAL A 257 24.19 -6.12 7.21
N PHE A 258 23.19 -5.25 7.24
CA PHE A 258 23.34 -3.79 7.22
C PHE A 258 22.85 -3.22 8.55
N THR A 259 23.73 -2.55 9.30
CA THR A 259 23.42 -1.97 10.63
C THR A 259 23.96 -0.53 10.71
N PRO A 260 23.34 0.42 10.01
CA PRO A 260 23.80 1.81 9.97
C PRO A 260 23.66 2.48 11.34
N GLY A 261 24.20 3.70 11.44
CA GLY A 261 23.88 4.60 12.55
C GLY A 261 22.39 4.98 12.60
N PRO A 262 21.98 5.76 13.61
CA PRO A 262 20.58 6.14 13.80
C PRO A 262 20.06 6.92 12.59
N ASP A 263 18.81 6.64 12.24
CA ASP A 263 18.07 7.32 11.20
C ASP A 263 18.09 8.83 11.45
N PHE A 264 18.17 9.60 10.37
CA PHE A 264 18.35 11.05 10.47
C PHE A 264 17.08 11.76 10.95
N VAL A 265 15.90 11.19 10.71
CA VAL A 265 14.61 11.79 10.97
C VAL A 265 14.09 11.36 12.35
N ASN A 266 13.85 10.07 12.56
CA ASN A 266 13.23 9.59 13.81
C ASN A 266 14.25 9.25 14.92
N ARG A 267 15.55 9.23 14.58
CA ARG A 267 16.67 8.89 15.48
C ARG A 267 16.70 7.44 15.96
N ASP A 268 15.82 6.58 15.47
CA ASP A 268 15.84 5.16 15.77
C ASP A 268 16.92 4.45 14.97
N HIS A 269 17.33 3.27 15.46
CA HIS A 269 18.22 2.42 14.70
C HIS A 269 17.38 1.48 13.82
N ASN A 270 17.94 1.13 12.66
CA ASN A 270 17.42 0.05 11.84
C ASN A 270 18.51 -0.98 11.54
N PHE A 271 18.08 -2.13 11.06
CA PHE A 271 18.94 -3.08 10.38
C PHE A 271 18.22 -3.69 9.17
N VAL A 272 18.99 -4.12 8.19
CA VAL A 272 18.51 -4.91 7.06
C VAL A 272 19.33 -6.18 6.96
N VAL A 273 18.67 -7.33 6.92
CA VAL A 273 19.28 -8.63 6.62
C VAL A 273 18.81 -9.05 5.25
N MET A 274 19.74 -9.19 4.30
CA MET A 274 19.47 -9.73 2.97
C MET A 274 19.97 -11.16 2.86
N LEU A 275 19.09 -12.04 2.41
CA LEU A 275 19.34 -13.46 2.17
C LEU A 275 19.29 -13.71 0.67
N GLU A 276 20.38 -14.19 0.11
CA GLU A 276 20.51 -14.55 -1.29
C GLU A 276 20.90 -16.02 -1.45
N PRO A 277 20.53 -16.67 -2.56
CA PRO A 277 20.98 -18.01 -2.85
C PRO A 277 22.50 -18.05 -3.00
N LYS A 278 23.06 -19.21 -2.66
CA LYS A 278 24.49 -19.50 -2.84
C LYS A 278 24.91 -19.36 -4.31
N THR A 279 24.04 -19.81 -5.21
CA THR A 279 24.21 -19.68 -6.66
C THR A 279 23.17 -18.69 -7.18
N ALA A 280 23.60 -17.68 -7.93
CA ALA A 280 22.69 -16.70 -8.53
C ALA A 280 21.61 -17.39 -9.38
N ASN A 281 20.43 -16.78 -9.46
CA ASN A 281 19.26 -17.29 -10.20
C ASN A 281 18.76 -18.67 -9.74
N ARG A 282 19.07 -19.07 -8.50
CA ARG A 282 18.44 -20.21 -7.83
C ARG A 282 17.49 -19.74 -6.74
N PRO A 283 16.50 -20.57 -6.35
CA PRO A 283 15.73 -20.31 -5.13
C PRO A 283 16.66 -20.16 -3.91
N LEU A 284 16.30 -19.25 -3.01
CA LEU A 284 16.87 -19.18 -1.67
C LEU A 284 16.60 -20.52 -0.97
N THR A 285 17.57 -21.00 -0.18
CA THR A 285 17.45 -22.30 0.51
C THR A 285 16.22 -22.32 1.41
N PRO A 286 15.23 -23.20 1.14
CA PRO A 286 14.03 -23.30 1.95
C PRO A 286 14.31 -23.85 3.34
N GLY A 287 13.39 -23.59 4.25
CA GLY A 287 13.42 -24.11 5.61
C GLY A 287 13.47 -23.02 6.67
N ILE A 288 13.79 -23.43 7.89
CA ILE A 288 13.77 -22.55 9.06
C ILE A 288 15.14 -21.88 9.21
N TRP A 289 15.13 -20.57 9.09
CA TRP A 289 16.25 -19.70 9.42
C TRP A 289 16.01 -19.05 10.80
N ARG A 290 17.08 -18.55 11.43
CA ARG A 290 16.96 -17.79 12.68
C ARG A 290 17.65 -16.45 12.56
N LEU A 291 16.91 -15.38 12.88
CA LEU A 291 17.49 -14.08 13.16
C LEU A 291 17.83 -14.02 14.65
N LEU A 292 19.09 -13.80 14.95
CA LEU A 292 19.64 -13.83 16.31
C LEU A 292 19.96 -12.39 16.72
N LEU A 293 19.26 -11.92 17.75
CA LEU A 293 19.37 -10.58 18.30
C LEU A 293 20.05 -10.64 19.67
N ARG A 294 21.04 -9.79 19.90
CA ARG A 294 21.72 -9.69 21.21
C ARG A 294 21.60 -8.28 21.76
N GLY A 295 20.95 -8.13 22.90
CA GLY A 295 20.80 -6.83 23.55
C GLY A 295 22.07 -6.46 24.32
N ARG A 296 22.77 -5.40 23.92
CA ARG A 296 24.01 -4.96 24.58
C ARG A 296 23.74 -3.88 25.62
N SER A 297 23.04 -2.82 25.20
CA SER A 297 22.55 -1.75 26.06
C SER A 297 21.08 -1.54 25.73
N ILE A 298 20.18 -1.83 26.68
CA ILE A 298 18.74 -1.81 26.42
C ILE A 298 18.03 -0.91 27.42
N ARG A 299 17.29 0.06 26.91
CA ARG A 299 16.43 1.01 27.63
C ARG A 299 14.95 0.72 27.38
N GLN A 300 14.56 0.48 26.13
CA GLN A 300 13.17 0.14 25.77
C GLN A 300 13.03 -1.34 25.41
N GLY A 301 13.90 -1.85 24.53
CA GLY A 301 13.95 -3.24 24.11
C GLY A 301 12.93 -3.63 23.06
N LEU A 302 11.98 -2.77 22.68
CA LEU A 302 11.02 -3.07 21.63
C LEU A 302 11.72 -3.11 20.27
N VAL A 303 11.56 -4.23 19.57
CA VAL A 303 12.06 -4.44 18.22
C VAL A 303 10.90 -4.90 17.35
N ASP A 304 10.71 -4.22 16.23
CA ASP A 304 9.77 -4.59 15.17
C ASP A 304 10.57 -5.05 13.95
N ILE A 305 10.14 -6.13 13.29
CA ILE A 305 10.84 -6.73 12.15
C ILE A 305 9.82 -7.14 11.10
N TRP A 306 9.98 -6.63 9.88
CA TRP A 306 9.17 -7.02 8.74
C TRP A 306 9.96 -7.84 7.73
N SER A 307 9.32 -8.83 7.11
CA SER A 307 9.84 -9.47 5.91
C SER A 307 9.44 -8.68 4.66
N VAL A 308 10.41 -8.48 3.77
CA VAL A 308 10.25 -7.85 2.46
C VAL A 308 10.94 -8.76 1.45
N ASP A 309 10.19 -9.48 0.65
CA ASP A 309 10.75 -10.41 -0.33
C ASP A 309 10.35 -10.03 -1.76
N ASN A 310 11.02 -10.68 -2.72
CA ASN A 310 10.85 -10.35 -4.13
C ASN A 310 9.71 -11.12 -4.81
N ASN A 311 8.79 -11.73 -4.05
CA ASN A 311 7.72 -12.54 -4.60
C ASN A 311 6.35 -12.11 -4.05
N ARG A 312 5.43 -11.73 -4.94
CA ARG A 312 4.09 -11.23 -4.53
C ARG A 312 3.15 -12.31 -3.99
N LYS A 313 3.47 -13.60 -4.16
CA LYS A 313 2.57 -14.72 -3.84
C LYS A 313 3.13 -15.67 -2.79
N LEU A 314 4.46 -15.79 -2.69
CA LEU A 314 5.15 -16.51 -1.64
C LEU A 314 5.88 -15.54 -0.74
N VAL A 315 5.63 -15.62 0.56
CA VAL A 315 6.23 -14.70 1.54
C VAL A 315 7.08 -15.45 2.54
N VAL A 316 8.15 -14.79 3.02
CA VAL A 316 8.87 -15.21 4.22
C VAL A 316 7.99 -14.96 5.44
N LYS A 317 7.78 -16.00 6.26
CA LYS A 317 6.88 -15.95 7.41
C LYS A 317 7.65 -16.11 8.71
N PHE A 318 7.38 -15.25 9.68
CA PHE A 318 7.83 -15.45 11.05
C PHE A 318 7.04 -16.60 11.70
N LEU A 319 7.75 -17.40 12.48
CA LEU A 319 7.20 -18.52 13.26
C LEU A 319 7.10 -18.18 14.75
N ASP A 320 7.91 -17.21 15.19
CA ASP A 320 7.93 -16.71 16.56
C ASP A 320 7.58 -15.22 16.56
N PHE A 321 7.02 -14.74 17.67
CA PHE A 321 6.76 -13.31 17.91
C PHE A 321 5.87 -12.62 16.86
N VAL A 322 5.05 -13.39 16.13
CA VAL A 322 4.16 -12.85 15.10
C VAL A 322 3.20 -11.83 15.72
N ASP A 323 3.17 -10.65 15.14
CA ASP A 323 2.22 -9.59 15.49
C ASP A 323 1.42 -9.21 14.23
N HIS A 324 0.09 -9.23 14.35
CA HIS A 324 -0.82 -8.98 13.23
C HIS A 324 -1.16 -7.49 13.04
N GLN A 325 -0.61 -6.62 13.88
CA GLN A 325 -0.71 -5.16 13.80
C GLN A 325 0.58 -4.54 13.27
N VAL A 326 0.56 -3.22 13.10
CA VAL A 326 1.72 -2.43 12.65
C VAL A 326 2.21 -2.83 11.25
N LYS A 327 1.25 -3.05 10.34
CA LYS A 327 1.52 -3.40 8.93
C LYS A 327 1.12 -2.29 7.95
N ILE A 328 0.79 -1.11 8.45
CA ILE A 328 0.59 0.07 7.61
C ILE A 328 1.94 0.74 7.41
N GLY A 329 2.57 0.48 6.28
CA GLY A 329 3.81 1.12 5.84
C GLY A 329 3.57 2.31 4.92
N ALA A 330 4.64 2.79 4.30
CA ALA A 330 4.57 3.88 3.33
C ALA A 330 3.79 3.43 2.07
N PRO A 331 2.99 4.32 1.44
CA PRO A 331 2.70 5.70 1.83
C PRO A 331 1.55 5.84 2.86
N GLY A 332 0.91 4.74 3.26
CA GLY A 332 -0.21 4.73 4.19
C GLY A 332 0.11 5.22 5.61
N SER A 333 1.37 5.27 5.99
CA SER A 333 1.83 5.81 7.28
C SER A 333 1.95 7.35 7.32
N ALA A 334 1.86 8.04 6.18
CA ALA A 334 1.91 9.50 6.12
C ALA A 334 0.81 10.16 6.97
N ALA A 335 1.13 11.27 7.64
CA ALA A 335 0.18 11.93 8.55
C ALA A 335 -1.03 12.52 7.84
N SER A 336 -0.75 13.12 6.69
CA SER A 336 -1.69 13.93 5.93
C SER A 336 -2.51 13.09 4.94
N ALA A 337 -1.99 11.93 4.51
CA ALA A 337 -2.74 10.99 3.70
C ALA A 337 -3.96 10.42 4.46
N VAL A 338 -5.00 10.08 3.71
CA VAL A 338 -6.15 9.30 4.17
C VAL A 338 -5.90 7.83 3.86
N THR A 339 -5.64 7.02 4.88
CA THR A 339 -5.36 5.59 4.73
C THR A 339 -6.62 4.79 4.92
N VAL A 340 -6.92 3.90 3.98
CA VAL A 340 -8.23 3.26 3.88
C VAL A 340 -8.10 1.74 4.03
N ALA A 341 -8.75 1.20 5.05
CA ALA A 341 -8.91 -0.24 5.25
C ALA A 341 -10.03 -0.83 4.39
N GLY A 342 -9.98 -2.14 4.19
CA GLY A 342 -10.92 -2.89 3.36
C GLY A 342 -12.00 -3.59 4.18
N ALA A 343 -13.26 -3.47 3.74
CA ALA A 343 -14.38 -4.26 4.25
C ALA A 343 -14.97 -5.17 3.17
N ILE A 344 -15.57 -6.27 3.62
CA ILE A 344 -16.31 -7.22 2.81
C ILE A 344 -17.62 -6.57 2.35
N SER A 345 -17.75 -6.33 1.05
CA SER A 345 -18.93 -5.65 0.48
C SER A 345 -19.80 -6.55 -0.39
N LYS A 346 -19.20 -7.63 -0.89
CA LYS A 346 -19.77 -8.62 -1.78
C LYS A 346 -19.17 -9.98 -1.46
N VAL A 347 -20.01 -11.01 -1.50
CA VAL A 347 -19.63 -12.41 -1.25
C VAL A 347 -20.07 -13.35 -2.39
N GLN A 348 -20.81 -12.83 -3.37
CA GLN A 348 -21.27 -13.59 -4.54
C GLN A 348 -21.29 -12.70 -5.78
N TRP A 349 -20.91 -13.25 -6.93
CA TRP A 349 -21.02 -12.64 -8.26
C TRP A 349 -21.15 -13.69 -9.35
N ALA A 350 -21.73 -13.32 -10.49
CA ALA A 350 -21.71 -14.16 -11.69
C ALA A 350 -20.43 -13.88 -12.48
N ASN A 351 -19.71 -14.93 -12.87
CA ASN A 351 -18.55 -14.83 -13.75
C ASN A 351 -18.96 -14.82 -15.24
N ILE A 352 -17.97 -14.71 -16.14
CA ILE A 352 -18.14 -14.67 -17.60
C ILE A 352 -18.81 -15.92 -18.18
N ASP A 353 -18.73 -17.05 -17.47
CA ASP A 353 -19.39 -18.31 -17.82
C ASP A 353 -20.83 -18.41 -17.26
N GLY A 354 -21.31 -17.37 -16.58
CA GLY A 354 -22.60 -17.33 -15.90
C GLY A 354 -22.67 -18.14 -14.60
N GLN A 355 -21.52 -18.63 -14.10
CA GLN A 355 -21.44 -19.38 -12.85
C GLN A 355 -21.40 -18.41 -11.67
N ILE A 356 -22.07 -18.77 -10.57
CA ILE A 356 -22.03 -17.98 -9.34
C ILE A 356 -20.79 -18.38 -8.55
N GLU A 357 -19.89 -17.41 -8.39
CA GLU A 357 -18.76 -17.50 -7.48
C GLU A 357 -19.22 -17.14 -6.07
N GLU A 358 -18.62 -17.78 -5.07
CA GLU A 358 -18.89 -17.52 -3.67
C GLU A 358 -17.58 -17.28 -2.91
N TYR A 359 -17.59 -16.28 -2.02
CA TYR A 359 -16.50 -15.99 -1.10
C TYR A 359 -16.94 -16.30 0.34
N PRO A 360 -16.18 -17.10 1.10
CA PRO A 360 -16.52 -17.49 2.47
C PRO A 360 -16.21 -16.34 3.45
N GLY A 361 -17.04 -15.29 3.44
CA GLY A 361 -16.96 -14.15 4.34
C GLY A 361 -18.34 -13.56 4.61
N ALA A 362 -18.43 -12.61 5.54
CA ALA A 362 -19.68 -11.92 5.86
C ALA A 362 -19.64 -10.46 5.43
N ILE A 363 -20.69 -10.01 4.75
CA ILE A 363 -20.81 -8.62 4.33
C ILE A 363 -20.84 -7.71 5.55
N GLY A 364 -20.04 -6.66 5.49
CA GLY A 364 -19.92 -5.66 6.55
C GLY A 364 -18.73 -5.92 7.47
N ASP A 365 -18.15 -7.12 7.47
CA ASP A 365 -16.94 -7.43 8.24
C ASP A 365 -15.69 -6.80 7.62
N ILE A 366 -14.66 -6.63 8.44
CA ILE A 366 -13.34 -6.23 7.95
C ILE A 366 -12.76 -7.32 7.04
N SER A 367 -12.09 -6.92 5.96
CA SER A 367 -11.34 -7.86 5.12
C SER A 367 -10.22 -8.50 5.95
N PRO A 368 -10.07 -9.83 5.92
CA PRO A 368 -8.96 -10.50 6.60
C PRO A 368 -7.59 -10.06 6.06
N SER A 369 -7.52 -9.70 4.78
CA SER A 369 -6.29 -9.20 4.17
C SER A 369 -5.95 -7.77 4.57
N SER A 370 -6.89 -6.97 5.08
CA SER A 370 -6.66 -5.55 5.37
C SER A 370 -5.60 -5.38 6.45
N SER A 371 -4.47 -4.75 6.11
CA SER A 371 -3.42 -4.42 7.06
C SER A 371 -3.91 -3.47 8.14
N ALA A 372 -3.48 -3.73 9.37
CA ALA A 372 -3.89 -2.99 10.56
C ALA A 372 -2.74 -2.11 11.09
N GLY A 373 -3.11 -0.98 11.68
CA GLY A 373 -2.20 -0.20 12.51
C GLY A 373 -2.14 -0.76 13.95
N PRO A 374 -1.85 0.07 14.96
CA PRO A 374 -1.38 1.45 14.83
C PRO A 374 -0.02 1.50 14.12
N LEU A 375 0.50 2.70 13.87
CA LEU A 375 1.88 2.86 13.42
C LEU A 375 2.87 2.48 14.54
N ARG A 376 4.14 2.26 14.20
CA ARG A 376 5.19 1.84 15.15
C ARG A 376 5.35 2.84 16.32
N ASN A 377 5.16 4.13 16.04
CA ASN A 377 5.17 5.21 17.03
C ASN A 377 3.82 5.43 17.75
N GLY A 378 2.85 4.53 17.58
CA GLY A 378 1.54 4.59 18.22
C GLY A 378 0.54 5.54 17.56
N ARG A 379 0.91 6.26 16.48
CA ARG A 379 -0.04 7.08 15.73
C ARG A 379 -1.15 6.21 15.12
N VAL A 380 -2.36 6.77 15.12
CA VAL A 380 -3.55 6.06 14.65
C VAL A 380 -3.58 5.96 13.13
N LYS A 381 -3.67 4.73 12.63
CA LYS A 381 -3.96 4.33 11.24
C LYS A 381 -4.66 2.96 11.29
N PRO A 382 -5.47 2.57 10.29
CA PRO A 382 -5.92 3.38 9.16
C PRO A 382 -6.84 4.52 9.62
N ASP A 383 -7.20 5.45 8.74
CA ASP A 383 -8.10 6.55 9.10
C ASP A 383 -9.57 6.10 9.06
N VAL A 384 -9.93 5.25 8.10
CA VAL A 384 -11.31 4.86 7.82
C VAL A 384 -11.35 3.50 7.10
N THR A 385 -12.51 2.85 7.08
CA THR A 385 -12.77 1.64 6.29
C THR A 385 -13.75 1.91 5.16
N ALA A 386 -13.50 1.32 4.00
CA ALA A 386 -14.42 1.34 2.86
C ALA A 386 -14.51 -0.04 2.18
N PRO A 387 -15.56 -0.31 1.39
CA PRO A 387 -15.66 -1.51 0.56
C PRO A 387 -14.38 -1.79 -0.24
N GLY A 388 -13.80 -2.98 -0.07
CA GLY A 388 -12.56 -3.37 -0.73
C GLY A 388 -12.56 -4.79 -1.28
N GLU A 389 -13.49 -5.65 -0.87
CA GLU A 389 -13.56 -7.04 -1.32
C GLU A 389 -14.58 -7.22 -2.44
N TRP A 390 -14.13 -7.90 -3.50
CA TRP A 390 -14.88 -8.28 -4.69
C TRP A 390 -15.65 -7.11 -5.32
N ILE A 391 -14.93 -6.00 -5.53
CA ILE A 391 -15.43 -4.83 -6.23
C ILE A 391 -15.34 -5.09 -7.73
N ILE A 392 -16.49 -5.02 -8.40
CA ILE A 392 -16.57 -5.10 -9.86
C ILE A 392 -16.25 -3.73 -10.43
N SER A 393 -15.28 -3.67 -11.34
CA SER A 393 -14.93 -2.47 -12.07
C SER A 393 -14.32 -2.80 -13.42
N THR A 394 -13.90 -1.76 -14.14
CA THR A 394 -13.36 -1.86 -15.50
C THR A 394 -12.14 -2.78 -15.57
N MET A 395 -12.07 -3.58 -16.62
CA MET A 395 -10.99 -4.50 -16.96
C MET A 395 -10.25 -3.95 -18.16
N ALA A 396 -8.92 -3.81 -18.06
CA ALA A 396 -8.11 -3.40 -19.20
C ALA A 396 -8.06 -4.52 -20.25
N ALA A 397 -8.19 -4.19 -21.53
CA ALA A 397 -8.25 -5.20 -22.59
C ALA A 397 -7.01 -6.11 -22.69
N GLY A 398 -5.84 -5.63 -22.22
CA GLY A 398 -4.58 -6.38 -22.20
C GLY A 398 -4.31 -7.16 -20.91
N SER A 399 -5.15 -7.00 -19.88
CA SER A 399 -4.94 -7.61 -18.57
C SER A 399 -5.34 -9.08 -18.54
N GLN A 400 -4.72 -9.86 -17.66
CA GLN A 400 -5.01 -11.27 -17.46
C GLN A 400 -5.60 -11.52 -16.08
N HIS A 401 -6.74 -12.22 -16.05
CA HIS A 401 -7.44 -12.54 -14.82
C HIS A 401 -7.96 -13.98 -14.84
N PRO A 402 -8.04 -14.65 -13.67
CA PRO A 402 -8.78 -15.91 -13.55
C PRO A 402 -10.21 -15.73 -14.08
N ARG A 403 -10.72 -16.70 -14.84
CA ARG A 403 -12.07 -16.63 -15.43
C ARG A 403 -13.16 -16.36 -14.40
N ALA A 404 -13.01 -16.95 -13.20
CA ALA A 404 -13.89 -16.72 -12.06
C ALA A 404 -14.07 -15.24 -11.71
N TYR A 405 -13.09 -14.39 -12.00
CA TYR A 405 -13.12 -12.98 -11.63
C TYR A 405 -13.71 -12.12 -12.74
N ILE A 406 -13.67 -12.58 -13.99
CA ILE A 406 -14.14 -11.84 -15.15
C ILE A 406 -15.67 -11.86 -15.15
N ILE A 407 -16.29 -10.69 -15.32
CA ILE A 407 -17.75 -10.52 -15.35
C ILE A 407 -18.24 -10.51 -16.79
N ASP A 408 -17.58 -9.74 -17.65
CA ASP A 408 -17.85 -9.60 -19.07
C ASP A 408 -16.57 -9.18 -19.84
N ASP A 409 -16.70 -8.68 -21.07
CA ASP A 409 -15.57 -8.25 -21.90
C ASP A 409 -14.86 -6.98 -21.39
N ARG A 410 -15.43 -6.31 -20.39
CA ARG A 410 -15.02 -4.98 -19.91
C ARG A 410 -14.92 -4.88 -18.39
N HIS A 411 -15.36 -5.89 -17.65
CA HIS A 411 -15.43 -5.81 -16.20
C HIS A 411 -14.86 -7.05 -15.50
N VAL A 412 -14.22 -6.81 -14.37
CA VAL A 412 -13.61 -7.82 -13.52
C VAL A 412 -13.85 -7.49 -12.04
N ALA A 413 -14.13 -8.51 -11.24
CA ALA A 413 -14.16 -8.43 -9.79
C ALA A 413 -12.75 -8.58 -9.22
N GLN A 414 -12.30 -7.60 -8.42
CA GLN A 414 -11.04 -7.67 -7.69
C GLN A 414 -11.25 -7.34 -6.21
N TYR A 415 -10.26 -7.66 -5.39
CA TYR A 415 -10.29 -7.44 -3.95
C TYR A 415 -8.97 -6.84 -3.45
N GLY A 416 -9.06 -6.14 -2.33
CA GLY A 416 -7.93 -5.54 -1.62
C GLY A 416 -8.20 -4.11 -1.20
N THR A 417 -7.33 -3.58 -0.32
CA THR A 417 -7.41 -2.21 0.17
C THR A 417 -7.17 -1.16 -0.93
N SER A 418 -6.56 -1.56 -2.05
CA SER A 418 -6.49 -0.78 -3.29
C SER A 418 -7.87 -0.28 -3.74
N MET A 419 -8.86 -1.17 -3.78
CA MET A 419 -10.23 -0.85 -4.21
C MET A 419 -10.88 0.12 -3.21
N SER A 420 -10.63 -0.05 -1.92
CA SER A 420 -11.09 0.87 -0.87
C SER A 420 -10.50 2.26 -1.01
N ALA A 421 -9.20 2.37 -1.33
CA ALA A 421 -8.54 3.64 -1.57
C ALA A 421 -9.09 4.36 -2.81
N ALA A 422 -9.29 3.65 -3.92
CA ALA A 422 -9.87 4.20 -5.13
C ALA A 422 -11.33 4.68 -4.92
N LEU A 423 -12.11 3.91 -4.15
CA LEU A 423 -13.44 4.33 -3.72
C LEU A 423 -13.34 5.62 -2.90
N MET A 424 -12.44 5.70 -1.92
CA MET A 424 -12.26 6.92 -1.13
C MET A 424 -11.82 8.12 -1.98
N ALA A 425 -11.02 7.92 -3.03
CA ALA A 425 -10.66 8.96 -3.98
C ALA A 425 -11.90 9.50 -4.70
N GLY A 426 -12.81 8.64 -5.14
CA GLY A 426 -14.08 9.05 -5.72
C GLY A 426 -14.97 9.83 -4.73
N ILE A 427 -15.01 9.43 -3.45
CA ILE A 427 -15.72 10.18 -2.40
C ILE A 427 -15.10 11.58 -2.24
N ALA A 428 -13.77 11.65 -2.12
CA ALA A 428 -13.06 12.92 -2.01
C ALA A 428 -13.33 13.82 -3.22
N ALA A 429 -13.40 13.27 -4.44
CA ALA A 429 -13.73 14.03 -5.63
C ALA A 429 -15.15 14.63 -5.58
N LEU A 430 -16.15 13.86 -5.15
CA LEU A 430 -17.51 14.38 -4.95
C LEU A 430 -17.54 15.52 -3.92
N LEU A 431 -16.79 15.40 -2.82
CA LEU A 431 -16.76 16.45 -1.79
C LEU A 431 -15.95 17.68 -2.21
N LEU A 432 -14.93 17.51 -3.05
CA LEU A 432 -14.15 18.60 -3.64
C LEU A 432 -14.94 19.37 -4.71
N GLU A 433 -15.90 18.74 -5.40
CA GLU A 433 -16.85 19.44 -6.26
C GLU A 433 -17.72 20.39 -5.41
N ARG A 434 -18.20 19.91 -4.26
CA ARG A 434 -19.02 20.71 -3.32
C ARG A 434 -18.21 21.84 -2.67
N ASP A 435 -16.99 21.56 -2.24
CA ASP A 435 -16.07 22.51 -1.63
C ASP A 435 -14.66 22.34 -2.21
N PRO A 436 -14.30 23.13 -3.25
CA PRO A 436 -12.97 23.08 -3.86
C PRO A 436 -11.82 23.50 -2.94
N GLN A 437 -12.12 24.04 -1.75
CA GLN A 437 -11.13 24.41 -0.74
C GLN A 437 -10.99 23.38 0.37
N LEU A 438 -11.75 22.27 0.33
CA LEU A 438 -11.68 21.20 1.32
C LEU A 438 -10.24 20.70 1.48
N THR A 439 -9.72 20.80 2.69
CA THR A 439 -8.38 20.30 3.04
C THR A 439 -8.42 18.83 3.44
N TYR A 440 -7.30 18.13 3.34
CA TYR A 440 -7.19 16.75 3.86
C TYR A 440 -7.57 16.66 5.35
N ALA A 441 -7.24 17.68 6.15
CA ALA A 441 -7.51 17.68 7.58
C ALA A 441 -9.01 17.78 7.89
N GLN A 442 -9.73 18.66 7.18
CA GLN A 442 -11.19 18.76 7.26
C GLN A 442 -11.85 17.48 6.76
N PHE A 443 -11.34 16.89 5.68
CA PHE A 443 -11.85 15.63 5.16
C PHE A 443 -11.68 14.49 6.17
N LYS A 444 -10.50 14.32 6.79
CA LYS A 444 -10.26 13.35 7.86
C LYS A 444 -11.17 13.58 9.08
N ALA A 445 -11.38 14.84 9.47
CA ALA A 445 -12.28 15.18 10.56
C ALA A 445 -13.73 14.79 10.26
N LEU A 446 -14.19 14.99 9.02
CA LEU A 446 -15.51 14.55 8.55
C LEU A 446 -15.62 13.02 8.59
N LEU A 447 -14.64 12.30 8.04
CA LEU A 447 -14.62 10.84 8.05
C LEU A 447 -14.67 10.29 9.47
N LYS A 448 -13.87 10.85 10.39
CA LYS A 448 -13.89 10.51 11.81
C LYS A 448 -15.26 10.71 12.46
N ALA A 449 -15.94 11.81 12.14
CA ALA A 449 -17.22 12.15 12.73
C ALA A 449 -18.37 11.28 12.20
N GLN A 450 -18.28 10.84 10.95
CA GLN A 450 -19.42 10.25 10.22
C GLN A 450 -19.30 8.75 9.97
N SER A 451 -18.10 8.17 10.10
CA SER A 451 -17.90 6.72 10.02
C SER A 451 -18.25 6.03 11.34
N ALA A 452 -18.58 4.75 11.26
CA ALA A 452 -18.92 3.97 12.46
C ALA A 452 -18.42 2.53 12.35
N ILE A 453 -17.89 2.03 13.46
CA ILE A 453 -17.59 0.61 13.61
C ILE A 453 -18.90 -0.08 14.04
N PRO A 454 -19.31 -1.18 13.39
CA PRO A 454 -20.51 -1.91 13.79
C PRO A 454 -20.52 -2.21 15.29
N ASN A 455 -21.64 -1.90 15.94
CA ASN A 455 -21.87 -2.13 17.38
C ASN A 455 -20.88 -1.41 18.33
N ARG A 456 -20.24 -0.32 17.90
CA ARG A 456 -19.38 0.53 18.75
C ARG A 456 -19.90 1.97 18.83
N PRO A 457 -19.57 2.72 19.89
CA PRO A 457 -19.90 4.15 19.98
C PRO A 457 -19.27 4.98 18.86
N ALA A 458 -19.95 6.03 18.42
CA ALA A 458 -19.42 6.98 17.44
C ALA A 458 -18.07 7.58 17.88
N GLY A 459 -17.15 7.77 16.93
CA GLY A 459 -15.80 8.29 17.20
C GLY A 459 -14.83 7.29 17.84
N THR A 460 -15.25 6.03 18.05
CA THR A 460 -14.36 4.94 18.47
C THR A 460 -13.33 4.66 17.38
N PHE A 461 -12.06 4.56 17.78
CA PHE A 461 -10.97 4.12 16.91
C PHE A 461 -10.68 2.64 17.15
N ASP A 462 -10.41 1.90 16.08
CA ASP A 462 -9.87 0.55 16.13
C ASP A 462 -8.74 0.40 15.10
N PRO A 463 -7.61 -0.26 15.43
CA PRO A 463 -6.49 -0.42 14.51
C PRO A 463 -6.77 -1.14 13.19
N HIS A 464 -7.85 -1.92 13.08
CA HIS A 464 -8.28 -2.56 11.84
C HIS A 464 -9.28 -1.69 11.07
N TRP A 465 -10.14 -0.95 11.79
CA TRP A 465 -11.25 -0.21 11.19
C TRP A 465 -10.99 1.29 11.00
N GLY A 466 -9.93 1.83 11.60
CA GLY A 466 -9.82 3.26 11.79
C GLY A 466 -11.00 3.80 12.58
N TYR A 467 -11.68 4.82 12.07
CA TYR A 467 -12.92 5.33 12.65
C TYR A 467 -14.20 4.61 12.16
N GLY A 468 -14.06 3.53 11.38
CA GLY A 468 -15.15 2.66 10.98
C GLY A 468 -15.52 2.75 9.50
N LEU A 469 -16.61 2.06 9.15
CA LEU A 469 -17.10 2.00 7.78
C LEU A 469 -17.72 3.34 7.36
N ILE A 470 -17.37 3.79 6.16
CA ILE A 470 -17.91 5.02 5.58
C ILE A 470 -19.40 4.89 5.23
N ASP A 471 -20.14 5.97 5.45
CA ASP A 471 -21.56 6.10 5.09
C ASP A 471 -21.79 7.46 4.40
N MET A 472 -22.08 7.43 3.09
CA MET A 472 -22.23 8.65 2.30
C MET A 472 -23.41 9.51 2.73
N LEU A 473 -24.45 8.94 3.37
CA LEU A 473 -25.62 9.74 3.80
C LEU A 473 -25.30 10.71 4.93
N LYS A 474 -24.13 10.57 5.55
CA LYS A 474 -23.67 11.38 6.65
C LYS A 474 -22.62 12.43 6.25
N LEU A 475 -22.21 12.47 4.97
CA LEU A 475 -21.14 13.33 4.43
C LEU A 475 -21.64 14.64 3.80
#